data_AF-A0A0G0BA25-F1
#
_entry.id   AF-A0A0G0BA25-F1
#
_cell.length_a   1.000
_cell.length_b   1.000
_cell.length_c   1.000
_cell.angle_alpha   90.00
_cell.angle_beta   90.00
_cell.angle_gamma   90.00
#
_symmetry.space_group_name_H-M   'P 1'
#
loop_
_entity.id
_entity.type
_entity.pdbx_description
1 polymer ?
#
loop_
_entity_poly.entity_id
_entity_poly.type
_entity_poly.pdbx_seq_one_letter_code
_entity_poly.pdbx_strand_id
1 'polypeptide(L)'
;VDIRVSVMPNIHGEKVVMRLLESDTSGITLETTGLRGNAYKIFLDALSVTNGIVLVTGPTGSGKTRTLASSLIKVNDPGVNIISLENPVEIRIPGVTQVQINPDVGLTFANGLRSVLRQDPDIVMVGEIRDEETAQLAVQASLTGHLVLSTLHTNSAPAAIPRLLDMGIESYLLASTLRVIAAQRLPRRICPQCMEAVPAPPEALNTLMRTLSDIKNFDIIQYTNKVISAKKQRGEKGAAALKVPEIGPDGNPVIYLYKGVGCDRCGGLGYSGRVGIFEVLDINEKISKMIMESVTSQEIEQVGKDNGMITMIQDGYLKVLEGLTSIEEVLRVSKE
;
A
#
# COMPACT_ATOMS: atom_id res chain seq x y z
N VAL A 1 -24.09 -0.45 -11.19
CA VAL A 1 -23.55 -0.58 -9.83
C VAL A 1 -23.75 -2.03 -9.42
N ASP A 2 -22.67 -2.77 -9.25
CA ASP A 2 -22.71 -4.17 -8.82
C ASP A 2 -22.85 -4.22 -7.29
N ILE A 3 -23.57 -5.21 -6.76
CA ILE A 3 -23.83 -5.33 -5.31
C ILE A 3 -23.48 -6.74 -4.85
N ARG A 4 -22.62 -6.85 -3.85
CA ARG A 4 -22.38 -8.11 -3.13
C ARG A 4 -23.33 -8.21 -1.95
N VAL A 5 -24.12 -9.28 -1.91
CA VAL A 5 -25.09 -9.55 -0.85
C VAL A 5 -24.57 -10.67 0.04
N SER A 6 -24.64 -10.47 1.35
CA SER A 6 -24.39 -11.50 2.37
C SER A 6 -25.61 -11.58 3.27
N VAL A 7 -26.20 -12.77 3.37
CA VAL A 7 -27.35 -13.06 4.25
C VAL A 7 -26.87 -14.01 5.34
N MET A 8 -27.19 -13.69 6.59
CA MET A 8 -26.83 -14.51 7.74
C MET A 8 -28.02 -14.64 8.69
N PRO A 9 -28.46 -15.86 9.05
CA PRO A 9 -29.52 -16.05 10.02
C PRO A 9 -29.08 -15.58 11.42
N ASN A 10 -30.02 -15.04 12.19
CA ASN A 10 -29.86 -14.65 13.58
C ASN A 10 -31.16 -14.93 14.36
N ILE A 11 -31.14 -14.75 15.67
CA ILE A 11 -32.29 -15.05 16.56
C ILE A 11 -33.55 -14.19 16.28
N HIS A 12 -33.41 -13.11 15.51
CA HIS A 12 -34.47 -12.16 15.13
C HIS A 12 -34.82 -12.24 13.64
N GLY A 13 -34.34 -13.24 12.90
CA GLY A 13 -34.57 -13.40 11.45
C GLY A 13 -33.26 -13.37 10.66
N GLU A 14 -33.27 -12.78 9.47
CA GLU A 14 -32.08 -12.72 8.61
C GLU A 14 -31.43 -11.32 8.62
N LYS A 15 -30.11 -11.27 8.81
CA LYS A 15 -29.33 -10.06 8.60
C LYS A 15 -28.83 -10.05 7.16
N VAL A 16 -29.17 -9.00 6.42
CA VAL A 16 -28.67 -8.76 5.07
C VAL A 16 -27.64 -7.62 5.10
N VAL A 17 -26.46 -7.87 4.54
CA VAL A 17 -25.43 -6.85 4.29
C VAL A 17 -25.24 -6.73 2.79
N MET A 18 -25.45 -5.51 2.27
CA MET A 18 -25.21 -5.18 0.87
C MET A 18 -23.97 -4.28 0.76
N ARG A 19 -22.98 -4.71 -0.02
CA ARG A 19 -21.78 -3.94 -0.32
C ARG A 19 -21.81 -3.52 -1.79
N LEU A 20 -21.79 -2.21 -2.04
CA LEU A 20 -21.63 -1.67 -3.38
C LEU A 20 -20.20 -1.91 -3.87
N LEU A 21 -20.06 -2.36 -5.12
CA LEU A 21 -18.77 -2.56 -5.78
C LEU A 21 -18.56 -1.44 -6.80
N GLU A 22 -17.35 -0.87 -6.80
CA GLU A 22 -16.91 0.10 -7.81
C GLU A 22 -16.55 -0.64 -9.11
N SER A 23 -17.33 -0.42 -10.17
CA SER A 23 -17.07 -1.00 -11.48
C SER A 23 -16.27 -0.10 -12.42
N ASP A 24 -16.03 1.16 -12.02
CA ASP A 24 -15.34 2.15 -12.86
C ASP A 24 -13.86 2.21 -12.51
N THR A 25 -13.01 1.89 -13.49
CA THR A 25 -11.56 2.03 -13.40
C THR A 25 -11.07 3.42 -13.78
N SER A 26 -11.95 4.30 -14.25
CA SER A 26 -11.57 5.67 -14.64
C SER A 26 -10.98 6.42 -13.44
N GLY A 27 -9.70 6.81 -13.58
CA GLY A 27 -8.95 7.48 -12.52
C GLY A 27 -8.26 6.56 -11.49
N ILE A 28 -8.27 5.23 -11.67
CA ILE A 28 -7.39 4.33 -10.91
C ILE A 28 -6.00 4.37 -11.54
N THR A 29 -5.07 5.07 -10.89
CA THR A 29 -3.66 5.05 -11.27
C THR A 29 -2.78 4.76 -10.06
N LEU A 30 -1.56 4.26 -10.30
CA LEU A 30 -0.63 3.93 -9.22
C LEU A 30 -0.29 5.18 -8.38
N GLU A 31 -0.21 6.35 -9.01
CA GLU A 31 0.03 7.64 -8.37
C GLU A 31 -1.11 8.04 -7.40
N THR A 32 -2.35 7.61 -7.66
CA THR A 32 -3.49 7.90 -6.78
C THR A 32 -3.55 7.04 -5.52
N THR A 33 -2.76 5.97 -5.42
CA THR A 33 -2.74 5.07 -4.26
C THR A 33 -2.18 5.73 -3.00
N GLY A 34 -1.27 6.70 -3.17
CA GLY A 34 -0.51 7.32 -2.09
C GLY A 34 0.95 6.89 -2.03
N LEU A 35 1.41 6.00 -2.92
CA LEU A 35 2.82 5.76 -3.18
C LEU A 35 3.49 7.08 -3.63
N ARG A 36 4.72 7.34 -3.14
CA ARG A 36 5.44 8.58 -3.46
C ARG A 36 6.95 8.42 -3.36
N GLY A 37 7.69 9.39 -3.92
CA GLY A 37 9.13 9.51 -3.76
C GLY A 37 9.89 8.25 -4.15
N ASN A 38 10.87 7.88 -3.34
CA ASN A 38 11.72 6.70 -3.58
C ASN A 38 10.90 5.39 -3.60
N ALA A 39 9.91 5.26 -2.71
CA ALA A 39 9.02 4.09 -2.65
C ALA A 39 8.23 3.88 -3.94
N TYR A 40 7.70 4.96 -4.53
CA TYR A 40 7.02 4.90 -5.83
C TYR A 40 7.98 4.47 -6.95
N LYS A 41 9.19 5.04 -6.97
CA LYS A 41 10.19 4.71 -7.98
C LYS A 41 10.58 3.23 -7.92
N ILE A 42 10.98 2.74 -6.74
CA ILE A 42 11.36 1.34 -6.50
C ILE A 42 10.23 0.39 -6.93
N PHE A 43 8.99 0.70 -6.53
CA PHE A 43 7.85 -0.13 -6.87
C PHE A 43 7.58 -0.13 -8.39
N LEU A 44 7.70 1.02 -9.06
CA LEU A 44 7.52 1.12 -10.51
C LEU A 44 8.65 0.41 -11.29
N ASP A 45 9.89 0.54 -10.83
CA ASP A 45 11.05 -0.14 -11.42
C ASP A 45 10.85 -1.67 -11.33
N ALA A 46 10.33 -2.17 -10.21
CA ALA A 46 10.00 -3.58 -10.02
C ALA A 46 8.80 -4.08 -10.85
N LEU A 47 7.91 -3.19 -11.31
CA LEU A 47 6.86 -3.54 -12.27
C LEU A 47 7.36 -3.58 -13.72
N SER A 48 8.54 -3.01 -13.99
CA SER A 48 9.08 -2.88 -15.35
C SER A 48 10.04 -4.02 -15.74
N VAL A 49 10.31 -4.95 -14.82
CA VAL A 49 11.16 -6.12 -15.08
C VAL A 49 10.36 -7.26 -15.70
N THR A 50 11.05 -8.14 -16.42
CA THR A 50 10.42 -9.30 -17.07
C THR A 50 9.97 -10.36 -16.10
N ASN A 51 10.71 -10.57 -15.00
CA ASN A 51 10.41 -11.60 -14.02
C ASN A 51 10.76 -11.22 -12.58
N GLY A 52 10.08 -11.89 -11.65
CA GLY A 52 10.24 -11.64 -10.23
C GLY A 52 8.90 -11.62 -9.52
N ILE A 53 8.93 -11.48 -8.21
CA ILE A 53 7.72 -11.35 -7.38
C ILE A 53 7.65 -9.95 -6.80
N VAL A 54 6.52 -9.28 -7.04
CA VAL A 54 6.13 -8.02 -6.39
C VAL A 54 5.00 -8.33 -5.41
N LEU A 55 5.26 -8.11 -4.12
CA LEU A 55 4.30 -8.39 -3.05
C LEU A 55 3.69 -7.10 -2.51
N VAL A 56 2.38 -7.10 -2.34
CA VAL A 56 1.67 -6.05 -1.60
C VAL A 56 1.09 -6.65 -0.32
N THR A 57 1.47 -6.13 0.84
CA THR A 57 1.09 -6.68 2.14
C THR A 57 0.26 -5.74 3.00
N GLY A 58 -0.47 -6.32 3.94
CA GLY A 58 -1.33 -5.60 4.88
C GLY A 58 -2.61 -6.36 5.24
N PRO A 59 -3.41 -5.89 6.20
CA PRO A 59 -4.64 -6.53 6.63
C PRO A 59 -5.74 -6.37 5.60
N THR A 60 -6.89 -6.92 5.90
CA THR A 60 -8.11 -6.72 5.11
C THR A 60 -8.48 -5.24 5.11
N GLY A 61 -8.85 -4.70 3.94
CA GLY A 61 -9.27 -3.30 3.82
C GLY A 61 -8.13 -2.26 3.82
N SER A 62 -6.86 -2.70 3.78
CA SER A 62 -5.72 -1.78 3.64
C SER A 62 -5.53 -1.24 2.22
N GLY A 63 -6.33 -1.71 1.24
CA GLY A 63 -6.32 -1.24 -0.15
C GLY A 63 -5.46 -2.07 -1.12
N LYS A 64 -4.97 -3.26 -0.72
CA LYS A 64 -4.03 -4.07 -1.52
C LYS A 64 -4.57 -4.35 -2.93
N THR A 65 -5.85 -4.73 -3.02
CA THR A 65 -6.55 -4.98 -4.29
C THR A 65 -6.49 -3.76 -5.21
N ARG A 66 -6.65 -2.55 -4.67
CA ARG A 66 -6.57 -1.31 -5.46
C ARG A 66 -5.14 -1.04 -5.95
N THR A 67 -4.14 -1.28 -5.10
CA THR A 67 -2.73 -1.17 -5.51
C THR A 67 -2.40 -2.18 -6.60
N LEU A 68 -2.75 -3.46 -6.43
CA LEU A 68 -2.55 -4.48 -7.46
C LEU A 68 -3.28 -4.14 -8.77
N ALA A 69 -4.55 -3.75 -8.70
CA ALA A 69 -5.29 -3.34 -9.89
C ALA A 69 -4.62 -2.15 -10.60
N SER A 70 -4.16 -1.15 -9.84
CA SER A 70 -3.42 -0.02 -10.41
C SER A 70 -2.07 -0.41 -11.01
N SER A 71 -1.39 -1.42 -10.45
CA SER A 71 -0.17 -1.99 -11.02
C SER A 71 -0.46 -2.70 -12.33
N LEU A 72 -1.51 -3.53 -12.39
CA LEU A 72 -1.91 -4.22 -13.61
C LEU A 72 -2.29 -3.21 -14.70
N ILE A 73 -3.10 -2.19 -14.39
CA ILE A 73 -3.42 -1.09 -15.33
C ILE A 73 -2.16 -0.41 -15.84
N LYS A 74 -1.14 -0.20 -14.99
CA LYS A 74 0.12 0.47 -15.36
C LYS A 74 0.94 -0.32 -16.37
N VAL A 75 0.91 -1.66 -16.31
CA VAL A 75 1.69 -2.56 -17.17
C VAL A 75 0.84 -3.21 -18.28
N ASN A 76 -0.43 -2.82 -18.39
CA ASN A 76 -1.39 -3.35 -19.35
C ASN A 76 -1.13 -2.80 -20.75
N ASP A 77 -0.22 -3.45 -21.45
CA ASP A 77 0.08 -3.20 -22.87
C ASP A 77 -0.49 -4.34 -23.73
N PRO A 78 -1.03 -4.06 -24.94
CA PRO A 78 -1.56 -5.10 -25.83
C PRO A 78 -0.59 -6.23 -26.19
N GLY A 79 0.72 -6.00 -26.09
CA GLY A 79 1.75 -7.01 -26.32
C GLY A 79 2.07 -7.91 -25.12
N VAL A 80 1.38 -7.72 -23.98
CA VAL A 80 1.65 -8.42 -22.71
C VAL A 80 0.42 -9.22 -22.29
N ASN A 81 0.58 -10.53 -22.17
CA ASN A 81 -0.48 -11.43 -21.70
C ASN A 81 -0.55 -11.42 -20.17
N ILE A 82 -1.56 -10.73 -19.63
CA ILE A 82 -1.79 -10.61 -18.19
C ILE A 82 -2.94 -11.52 -17.76
N ILE A 83 -2.68 -12.43 -16.82
CA ILE A 83 -3.70 -13.33 -16.26
C ILE A 83 -3.72 -13.20 -14.74
N SER A 84 -4.92 -13.03 -14.17
CA SER A 84 -5.12 -12.90 -12.73
C SER A 84 -6.07 -13.95 -12.16
N LEU A 85 -5.80 -14.37 -10.94
CA LEU A 85 -6.62 -15.29 -10.14
C LEU A 85 -7.08 -14.53 -8.90
N GLU A 86 -8.38 -14.37 -8.70
CA GLU A 86 -8.93 -13.48 -7.66
C GLU A 86 -10.12 -14.12 -6.91
N ASN A 87 -10.34 -13.71 -5.65
CA ASN A 87 -11.43 -14.25 -4.83
C ASN A 87 -12.11 -13.19 -3.95
N PRO A 88 -13.14 -12.49 -4.44
CA PRO A 88 -13.64 -12.43 -5.81
C PRO A 88 -12.89 -11.40 -6.67
N VAL A 89 -13.24 -11.28 -7.95
CA VAL A 89 -12.79 -10.15 -8.79
C VAL A 89 -13.54 -8.89 -8.35
N GLU A 90 -12.81 -7.90 -7.82
CA GLU A 90 -13.43 -6.64 -7.32
C GLU A 90 -13.39 -5.51 -8.36
N ILE A 91 -12.30 -5.37 -9.11
CA ILE A 91 -12.08 -4.30 -10.07
C ILE A 91 -11.86 -4.93 -11.45
N ARG A 92 -12.71 -4.61 -12.43
CA ARG A 92 -12.61 -5.16 -13.78
C ARG A 92 -11.64 -4.34 -14.63
N ILE A 93 -10.59 -4.97 -15.13
CA ILE A 93 -9.50 -4.31 -15.87
C ILE A 93 -9.58 -4.75 -17.34
N PRO A 94 -9.97 -3.86 -18.27
CA PRO A 94 -9.99 -4.19 -19.69
C PRO A 94 -8.62 -4.65 -20.19
N GLY A 95 -8.57 -5.73 -20.98
CA GLY A 95 -7.30 -6.29 -21.50
C GLY A 95 -6.63 -7.33 -20.60
N VAL A 96 -7.03 -7.43 -19.33
CA VAL A 96 -6.53 -8.45 -18.41
C VAL A 96 -7.49 -9.64 -18.38
N THR A 97 -6.97 -10.86 -18.47
CA THR A 97 -7.75 -12.07 -18.25
C THR A 97 -7.95 -12.28 -16.75
N GLN A 98 -9.15 -12.03 -16.23
CA GLN A 98 -9.45 -12.14 -14.80
C GLN A 98 -10.27 -13.39 -14.50
N VAL A 99 -9.68 -14.31 -13.73
CA VAL A 99 -10.29 -15.58 -13.35
C VAL A 99 -10.71 -15.53 -11.89
N GLN A 100 -12.00 -15.72 -11.64
CA GLN A 100 -12.50 -15.81 -10.27
C GLN A 100 -12.37 -17.24 -9.73
N ILE A 101 -11.79 -17.37 -8.55
CA ILE A 101 -11.69 -18.63 -7.81
C ILE A 101 -13.10 -19.16 -7.51
N ASN A 102 -13.28 -20.46 -7.74
CA ASN A 102 -14.53 -21.16 -7.49
C ASN A 102 -14.24 -22.52 -6.83
N PRO A 103 -14.20 -22.57 -5.48
CA PRO A 103 -13.90 -23.79 -4.75
C PRO A 103 -14.91 -24.91 -4.99
N ASP A 104 -16.18 -24.58 -5.27
CA ASP A 104 -17.26 -25.57 -5.47
C ASP A 104 -17.01 -26.48 -6.69
N VAL A 105 -16.23 -26.01 -7.67
CA VAL A 105 -15.81 -26.76 -8.86
C VAL A 105 -14.33 -27.15 -8.82
N GLY A 106 -13.66 -26.98 -7.67
CA GLY A 106 -12.24 -27.32 -7.50
C GLY A 106 -11.24 -26.30 -8.07
N LEU A 107 -11.70 -25.13 -8.52
CA LEU A 107 -10.84 -24.05 -9.02
C LEU A 107 -10.30 -23.22 -7.86
N THR A 108 -9.19 -23.67 -7.26
CA THR A 108 -8.44 -22.99 -6.18
C THR A 108 -7.33 -22.10 -6.75
N PHE A 109 -6.66 -21.31 -5.90
CA PHE A 109 -5.49 -20.51 -6.32
C PHE A 109 -4.38 -21.40 -6.90
N ALA A 110 -4.00 -22.49 -6.22
CA ALA A 110 -2.96 -23.39 -6.69
C ALA A 110 -3.30 -24.06 -8.04
N ASN A 111 -4.49 -24.66 -8.16
CA ASN A 111 -4.91 -25.33 -9.40
C ASN A 111 -5.16 -24.34 -10.54
N GLY A 112 -5.67 -23.15 -10.22
CA GLY A 112 -5.79 -22.05 -11.15
C GLY A 112 -4.42 -21.63 -11.67
N LEU A 113 -3.45 -21.42 -10.78
CA LEU A 113 -2.09 -20.99 -11.13
C LEU A 113 -1.38 -22.00 -12.03
N ARG A 114 -1.49 -23.30 -11.73
CA ARG A 114 -0.98 -24.37 -12.62
C ARG A 114 -1.57 -24.28 -14.03
N SER A 115 -2.84 -23.91 -14.14
CA SER A 115 -3.52 -23.78 -15.43
C SER A 115 -3.10 -22.52 -16.18
N VAL A 116 -2.95 -21.41 -15.45
CA VAL A 116 -2.45 -20.13 -15.98
C VAL A 116 -1.05 -20.28 -16.57
N LEU A 117 -0.15 -21.05 -15.95
CA LEU A 117 1.20 -21.28 -16.48
C LEU A 117 1.23 -22.05 -17.82
N ARG A 118 0.11 -22.61 -18.29
CA ARG A 118 -0.04 -23.20 -19.63
C ARG A 118 -0.79 -22.29 -20.61
N GLN A 119 -0.98 -21.02 -20.26
CA GLN A 119 -1.66 -20.03 -21.08
C GLN A 119 -0.70 -18.99 -21.67
N ASP A 120 0.60 -19.29 -21.67
CA ASP A 120 1.65 -18.38 -22.16
C ASP A 120 1.57 -16.97 -21.53
N PRO A 121 1.43 -16.85 -20.19
CA PRO A 121 1.33 -15.54 -19.56
C PRO A 121 2.68 -14.83 -19.58
N ASP A 122 2.70 -13.50 -19.61
CA ASP A 122 3.88 -12.69 -19.28
C ASP A 122 3.84 -12.25 -17.81
N ILE A 123 2.64 -11.88 -17.35
CA ILE A 123 2.38 -11.39 -16.00
C ILE A 123 1.27 -12.23 -15.37
N VAL A 124 1.53 -12.73 -14.17
CA VAL A 124 0.56 -13.49 -13.38
C VAL A 124 0.23 -12.74 -12.09
N MET A 125 -1.05 -12.50 -11.83
CA MET A 125 -1.49 -11.96 -10.55
C MET A 125 -2.22 -13.03 -9.74
N VAL A 126 -1.76 -13.28 -8.52
CA VAL A 126 -2.40 -14.18 -7.57
C VAL A 126 -2.99 -13.32 -6.46
N GLY A 127 -4.31 -13.33 -6.30
CA GLY A 127 -5.00 -12.42 -5.38
C GLY A 127 -4.46 -12.46 -3.96
N GLU A 128 -4.06 -13.64 -3.47
CA GLU A 128 -3.44 -13.81 -2.17
C GLU A 128 -2.65 -15.12 -2.08
N ILE A 129 -1.49 -15.08 -1.42
CA ILE A 129 -0.76 -16.28 -0.99
C ILE A 129 -1.19 -16.62 0.44
N ARG A 130 -1.87 -17.77 0.60
CA ARG A 130 -2.38 -18.24 1.91
C ARG A 130 -1.70 -19.48 2.45
N ASP A 131 -1.16 -20.30 1.55
CA ASP A 131 -0.63 -21.61 1.82
C ASP A 131 0.71 -21.83 1.10
N GLU A 132 1.42 -22.87 1.54
CA GLU A 132 2.70 -23.33 0.99
C GLU A 132 2.60 -23.62 -0.51
N GLU A 133 1.54 -24.31 -0.94
CA GLU A 133 1.37 -24.74 -2.33
C GLU A 133 1.29 -23.54 -3.29
N THR A 134 0.48 -22.53 -2.95
CA THR A 134 0.36 -21.30 -3.74
C THR A 134 1.67 -20.50 -3.72
N ALA A 135 2.34 -20.43 -2.56
CA ALA A 135 3.63 -19.77 -2.44
C ALA A 135 4.71 -20.43 -3.33
N GLN A 136 4.81 -21.76 -3.29
CA GLN A 136 5.75 -22.52 -4.11
C GLN A 136 5.49 -22.30 -5.61
N LEU A 137 4.22 -22.36 -6.03
CA LEU A 137 3.86 -22.12 -7.43
C LEU A 137 4.16 -20.68 -7.88
N ALA A 138 3.96 -19.68 -7.02
CA ALA A 138 4.30 -18.29 -7.33
C ALA A 138 5.82 -18.11 -7.53
N VAL A 139 6.63 -18.77 -6.70
CA VAL A 139 8.09 -18.80 -6.84
C VAL A 139 8.50 -19.50 -8.13
N GLN A 140 7.92 -20.66 -8.45
CA GLN A 140 8.20 -21.37 -9.70
C GLN A 140 7.79 -20.56 -10.94
N ALA A 141 6.64 -19.87 -10.89
CA ALA A 141 6.21 -18.96 -11.94
C ALA A 141 7.26 -17.85 -12.16
N SER A 142 7.78 -17.26 -11.09
CA SER A 142 8.83 -16.25 -11.18
C SER A 142 10.14 -16.78 -11.78
N LEU A 143 10.59 -17.97 -11.37
CA LEU A 143 11.81 -18.60 -11.88
C LEU A 143 11.71 -18.99 -13.36
N THR A 144 10.50 -19.31 -13.82
CA THR A 144 10.23 -19.66 -15.21
C THR A 144 10.08 -18.44 -16.14
N GLY A 145 10.34 -17.23 -15.63
CA GLY A 145 10.44 -16.02 -16.44
C GLY A 145 9.23 -15.09 -16.37
N HIS A 146 8.29 -15.33 -15.45
CA HIS A 146 7.08 -14.51 -15.32
C HIS A 146 7.23 -13.43 -14.25
N LEU A 147 6.58 -12.28 -14.46
CA LEU A 147 6.37 -11.30 -13.39
C LEU A 147 5.14 -11.71 -12.58
N VAL A 148 5.32 -11.93 -11.28
CA VAL A 148 4.26 -12.37 -10.38
C VAL A 148 3.88 -11.24 -9.43
N LEU A 149 2.61 -10.86 -9.43
CA LEU A 149 2.06 -9.93 -8.46
C LEU A 149 1.20 -10.70 -7.46
N SER A 150 1.37 -10.45 -6.17
CA SER A 150 0.53 -11.11 -5.17
C SER A 150 0.35 -10.30 -3.91
N THR A 151 -0.56 -10.77 -3.05
CA THR A 151 -0.73 -10.21 -1.70
C THR A 151 -0.40 -11.20 -0.60
N LEU A 152 0.02 -10.64 0.55
CA LEU A 152 0.25 -11.40 1.78
C LEU A 152 -0.27 -10.61 2.99
N HIS A 153 -0.66 -11.31 4.04
CA HIS A 153 -1.08 -10.69 5.29
C HIS A 153 0.09 -10.56 6.27
N THR A 154 0.79 -9.43 6.21
CA THR A 154 1.80 -9.04 7.19
C THR A 154 1.66 -7.58 7.62
N ASN A 155 2.27 -7.22 8.75
CA ASN A 155 2.17 -5.88 9.32
C ASN A 155 3.23 -4.91 8.79
N SER A 156 4.33 -5.43 8.26
CA SER A 156 5.41 -4.67 7.64
C SER A 156 5.92 -5.40 6.40
N ALA A 157 6.69 -4.70 5.57
CA ALA A 157 7.31 -5.29 4.39
C ALA A 157 8.39 -6.32 4.78
N PRO A 158 9.31 -6.03 5.73
CA PRO A 158 10.29 -7.03 6.18
C PRO A 158 9.66 -8.29 6.78
N ALA A 159 8.50 -8.20 7.42
CA ALA A 159 7.81 -9.36 8.00
C ALA A 159 7.24 -10.35 6.96
N ALA A 160 7.15 -9.96 5.69
CA ALA A 160 6.72 -10.86 4.62
C ALA A 160 7.72 -12.00 4.36
N ILE A 161 9.01 -11.74 4.56
CA ILE A 161 10.09 -12.71 4.34
C ILE A 161 9.98 -13.90 5.31
N PRO A 162 10.01 -13.71 6.64
CA PRO A 162 9.86 -14.84 7.57
C PRO A 162 8.51 -15.53 7.39
N ARG A 163 7.44 -14.80 7.02
CA ARG A 163 6.14 -15.42 6.72
C ARG A 163 6.19 -16.40 5.55
N LEU A 164 6.98 -16.12 4.51
CA LEU A 164 7.18 -17.03 3.38
C LEU A 164 8.11 -18.20 3.75
N LEU A 165 9.13 -17.97 4.59
CA LEU A 165 9.97 -19.03 5.15
C LEU A 165 9.14 -20.00 6.01
N ASP A 166 8.24 -19.48 6.85
CA ASP A 166 7.30 -20.27 7.66
C ASP A 166 6.32 -21.10 6.81
N MET A 167 6.07 -20.68 5.57
CA MET A 167 5.29 -21.42 4.58
C MET A 167 6.12 -22.49 3.85
N GLY A 168 7.37 -22.74 4.24
CA GLY A 168 8.22 -23.77 3.63
C GLY A 168 8.93 -23.34 2.35
N ILE A 169 9.00 -22.04 2.06
CA ILE A 169 9.80 -21.56 0.93
C ILE A 169 11.25 -21.43 1.33
N GLU A 170 12.13 -22.07 0.56
CA GLU A 170 13.58 -22.00 0.76
C GLU A 170 14.13 -20.57 0.61
N SER A 171 15.04 -20.18 1.49
CA SER A 171 15.58 -18.81 1.55
C SER A 171 16.27 -18.38 0.25
N TYR A 172 17.02 -19.28 -0.40
CA TYR A 172 17.70 -18.98 -1.67
C TYR A 172 16.71 -18.73 -2.82
N LEU A 173 15.51 -19.33 -2.78
CA LEU A 173 14.45 -19.09 -3.77
C LEU A 173 13.85 -17.70 -3.55
N LEU A 174 13.59 -17.32 -2.30
CA LEU A 174 13.11 -15.96 -1.98
C LEU A 174 14.14 -14.90 -2.38
N ALA A 175 15.41 -15.13 -2.04
CA ALA A 175 16.51 -14.20 -2.33
C ALA A 175 16.71 -13.95 -3.84
N SER A 176 16.34 -14.92 -4.68
CA SER A 176 16.47 -14.84 -6.15
C SER A 176 15.21 -14.40 -6.88
N THR A 177 14.02 -14.54 -6.28
CA THR A 177 12.74 -14.25 -6.94
C THR A 177 12.05 -12.99 -6.44
N LEU A 178 12.16 -12.64 -5.16
CA LEU A 178 11.55 -11.42 -4.63
C LEU A 178 12.23 -10.18 -5.20
N ARG A 179 11.45 -9.22 -5.69
CA ARG A 179 11.95 -7.93 -6.20
C ARG A 179 11.64 -6.81 -5.22
N VAL A 180 10.37 -6.69 -4.84
CA VAL A 180 9.86 -5.63 -3.97
C VAL A 180 8.76 -6.17 -3.09
N ILE A 181 8.74 -5.69 -1.85
CA ILE A 181 7.65 -5.92 -0.90
C ILE A 181 7.12 -4.56 -0.44
N ALA A 182 5.85 -4.26 -0.72
CA ALA A 182 5.18 -3.05 -0.31
C ALA A 182 4.13 -3.36 0.77
N ALA A 183 4.33 -2.92 2.00
CA ALA A 183 3.30 -2.96 3.03
C ALA A 183 2.47 -1.68 3.00
N GLN A 184 1.16 -1.81 3.22
CA GLN A 184 0.26 -0.67 3.22
C GLN A 184 -0.82 -0.71 4.30
N ARG A 185 -1.27 0.49 4.67
CA ARG A 185 -2.47 0.78 5.49
C ARG A 185 -3.24 1.94 4.88
N LEU A 186 -4.50 2.12 5.31
CA LEU A 186 -5.43 3.04 4.66
C LEU A 186 -6.13 3.98 5.66
N PRO A 187 -5.41 4.95 6.25
CA PRO A 187 -6.01 5.96 7.12
C PRO A 187 -7.04 6.82 6.38
N ARG A 188 -7.97 7.38 7.15
CA ARG A 188 -8.97 8.32 6.65
C ARG A 188 -8.31 9.64 6.23
N ARG A 189 -8.77 10.21 5.12
CA ARG A 189 -8.27 11.49 4.61
C ARG A 189 -9.06 12.64 5.24
N ILE A 190 -8.38 13.68 5.74
CA ILE A 190 -9.05 14.87 6.28
C ILE A 190 -9.90 15.50 5.16
N CYS A 191 -11.12 15.92 5.51
CA CYS A 191 -12.03 16.53 4.55
C CYS A 191 -11.44 17.86 4.02
N PRO A 192 -11.18 18.00 2.71
CA PRO A 192 -10.54 19.20 2.17
C PRO A 192 -11.43 20.45 2.17
N GLN A 193 -12.72 20.32 2.50
CA GLN A 193 -13.69 21.43 2.52
C GLN A 193 -13.77 22.10 3.89
N CYS A 194 -13.60 21.33 4.97
CA CYS A 194 -13.71 21.80 6.35
C CYS A 194 -12.39 21.59 7.12
N MET A 195 -11.28 21.59 6.40
CA MET A 195 -9.95 21.47 6.98
C MET A 195 -9.56 22.78 7.64
N GLU A 196 -9.04 22.71 8.86
CA GLU A 196 -8.49 23.84 9.58
C GLU A 196 -7.05 23.55 10.03
N ALA A 197 -6.20 24.58 9.92
CA ALA A 197 -4.84 24.54 10.43
C ALA A 197 -4.82 24.92 11.91
N VAL A 198 -4.17 24.09 12.72
CA VAL A 198 -3.94 24.31 14.14
C VAL A 198 -2.44 24.27 14.44
N PRO A 199 -1.90 25.15 15.29
CA PRO A 199 -0.52 25.01 15.77
C PRO A 199 -0.30 23.61 16.36
N ALA A 200 0.79 22.96 15.99
CA ALA A 200 1.13 21.63 16.47
C ALA A 200 1.33 21.68 18.00
N PRO A 201 0.60 20.87 18.80
CA PRO A 201 0.89 20.73 20.21
C PRO A 201 2.35 20.28 20.43
N PRO A 202 3.04 20.74 21.49
CA PRO A 202 4.45 20.36 21.72
C PRO A 202 4.69 18.85 21.74
N GLU A 203 3.79 18.08 22.34
CA GLU A 203 3.88 16.61 22.39
C GLU A 203 3.79 15.96 20.99
N ALA A 204 2.86 16.43 20.16
CA ALA A 204 2.71 15.98 18.79
C ALA A 204 3.95 16.33 17.95
N LEU A 205 4.48 17.54 18.13
CA LEU A 205 5.67 17.98 17.42
C LEU A 205 6.91 17.15 17.82
N ASN A 206 7.11 16.91 19.11
CA ASN A 206 8.19 16.05 19.61
C ASN A 206 8.10 14.63 19.04
N THR A 207 6.88 14.09 18.95
CA THR A 207 6.65 12.77 18.35
C THR A 207 7.02 12.75 16.87
N LEU A 208 6.58 13.75 16.11
CA LEU A 208 6.90 13.89 14.69
C LEU A 208 8.41 14.03 14.47
N MET A 209 9.07 14.92 15.21
CA MET A 209 10.51 15.15 15.11
C MET A 209 11.30 13.88 15.42
N ARG A 210 10.97 13.19 16.52
CA ARG A 210 11.66 11.94 16.91
C ARG A 210 11.49 10.82 15.89
N THR A 211 10.32 10.69 15.26
CA THR A 211 10.09 9.61 14.28
C THR A 211 10.69 9.92 12.91
N LEU A 212 10.69 11.20 12.52
CA LEU A 212 11.20 11.63 11.23
C LEU A 212 12.71 11.93 11.22
N SER A 213 13.35 12.04 12.39
CA SER A 213 14.81 12.27 12.50
C SER A 213 15.65 11.17 11.87
N ASP A 214 15.13 9.95 11.79
CA ASP A 214 15.82 8.81 11.18
C ASP A 214 15.86 8.90 9.64
N ILE A 215 15.05 9.79 9.04
CA ILE A 215 15.08 10.03 7.61
C ILE A 215 16.30 10.91 7.30
N LYS A 216 17.22 10.38 6.48
CA LYS A 216 18.45 11.08 6.09
C LYS A 216 18.15 12.47 5.51
N ASN A 217 18.83 13.49 6.03
CA ASN A 217 18.72 14.89 5.60
C ASN A 217 17.29 15.46 5.69
N PHE A 218 16.47 14.98 6.64
CA PHE A 218 15.13 15.50 6.83
C PHE A 218 15.12 16.74 7.73
N ASP A 219 14.62 17.85 7.20
CA ASP A 219 14.29 19.04 7.97
C ASP A 219 12.79 19.33 7.83
N ILE A 220 12.08 19.32 8.96
CA ILE A 220 10.62 19.46 9.00
C ILE A 220 10.13 20.80 8.46
N ILE A 221 10.90 21.89 8.66
CA ILE A 221 10.52 23.24 8.24
C ILE A 221 10.70 23.38 6.73
N GLN A 222 11.86 22.98 6.21
CA GLN A 222 12.14 22.98 4.79
C GLN A 222 11.16 22.07 4.04
N TYR A 223 10.87 20.88 4.59
CA TYR A 223 9.92 19.94 4.01
C TYR A 223 8.51 20.54 3.93
N THR A 224 7.97 21.02 5.06
CA THR A 224 6.62 21.59 5.09
C THR A 224 6.51 22.84 4.20
N ASN A 225 7.49 23.73 4.24
CA ASN A 225 7.51 24.91 3.37
C ASN A 225 7.48 24.52 1.88
N LYS A 226 8.36 23.60 1.47
CA LYS A 226 8.44 23.12 0.08
C LYS A 226 7.12 22.51 -0.38
N VAL A 227 6.57 21.57 0.40
CA VAL A 227 5.38 20.82 -0.02
C VAL A 227 4.13 21.70 -0.02
N ILE A 228 3.94 22.52 1.02
CA ILE A 228 2.77 23.41 1.09
C ILE A 228 2.79 24.44 -0.03
N SER A 229 3.96 25.03 -0.31
CA SER A 229 4.12 25.97 -1.43
C SER A 229 3.77 25.32 -2.77
N ALA A 230 4.26 24.10 -3.02
CA ALA A 230 3.92 23.35 -4.23
C ALA A 230 2.42 23.02 -4.34
N LYS A 231 1.76 22.62 -3.24
CA LYS A 231 0.32 22.33 -3.23
C LYS A 231 -0.52 23.57 -3.52
N LYS A 232 -0.12 24.73 -2.98
CA LYS A 232 -0.77 26.01 -3.28
C LYS A 232 -0.62 26.41 -4.74
N GLN A 233 0.59 26.27 -5.30
CA GLN A 233 0.84 26.55 -6.72
C GLN A 233 0.02 25.66 -7.66
N ARG A 234 -0.17 24.38 -7.31
CA ARG A 234 -0.97 23.42 -8.10
C ARG A 234 -2.48 23.56 -7.90
N GLY A 235 -2.95 24.42 -6.99
CA GLY A 235 -4.38 24.60 -6.71
C GLY A 235 -5.06 23.33 -6.17
N GLU A 236 -4.35 22.51 -5.39
CA GLU A 236 -4.89 21.26 -4.85
C GLU A 236 -6.07 21.51 -3.89
N LYS A 237 -7.03 20.58 -3.85
CA LYS A 237 -8.18 20.65 -2.94
C LYS A 237 -7.70 20.69 -1.48
N GLY A 238 -8.09 21.74 -0.76
CA GLY A 238 -7.67 21.98 0.63
C GLY A 238 -6.38 22.80 0.78
N ALA A 239 -5.67 23.11 -0.31
CA ALA A 239 -4.42 23.88 -0.25
C ALA A 239 -4.58 25.29 0.35
N ALA A 240 -5.77 25.88 0.24
CA ALA A 240 -6.10 27.18 0.84
C ALA A 240 -5.99 27.17 2.38
N ALA A 241 -6.28 26.03 3.02
CA ALA A 241 -6.20 25.89 4.47
C ALA A 241 -4.76 25.63 4.97
N LEU A 242 -3.84 25.24 4.08
CA LEU A 242 -2.46 24.92 4.45
C LEU A 242 -1.69 26.19 4.85
N LYS A 243 -0.94 26.11 5.96
CA LYS A 243 -0.10 27.20 6.46
C LYS A 243 1.37 26.80 6.41
N VAL A 244 2.18 27.65 5.79
CA VAL A 244 3.65 27.50 5.85
C VAL A 244 4.11 27.78 7.29
N PRO A 245 5.24 27.20 7.73
CA PRO A 245 5.79 27.53 9.04
C PRO A 245 6.06 29.03 9.18
N GLU A 246 5.70 29.59 10.33
CA GLU A 246 5.85 31.01 10.66
C GLU A 246 6.67 31.14 11.96
N ILE A 247 7.33 32.28 12.17
CA ILE A 247 8.04 32.53 13.43
C ILE A 247 7.01 32.95 14.48
N GLY A 248 6.96 32.19 15.58
CA GLY A 248 6.09 32.44 16.71
C GLY A 248 6.55 33.62 17.58
N PRO A 249 5.72 34.06 18.54
CA PRO A 249 6.05 35.15 19.45
C PRO A 249 7.29 34.91 20.32
N ASP A 250 7.64 33.65 20.53
CA ASP A 250 8.81 33.16 21.26
C ASP A 250 10.07 33.05 20.40
N GLY A 251 10.00 33.44 19.12
CA GLY A 251 11.10 33.32 18.16
C GLY A 251 11.27 31.93 17.56
N ASN A 252 10.45 30.95 17.94
CA ASN A 252 10.53 29.59 17.44
C ASN A 252 9.60 29.37 16.24
N PRO A 253 9.96 28.48 15.30
CA PRO A 253 9.09 28.14 14.16
C PRO A 253 7.83 27.39 14.61
N VAL A 254 6.67 27.89 14.22
CA VAL A 254 5.36 27.27 14.44
C VAL A 254 5.03 26.38 13.25
N ILE A 255 4.91 25.08 13.51
CA ILE A 255 4.45 24.09 12.54
C ILE A 255 2.96 23.86 12.76
N TYR A 256 2.21 23.73 11.66
CA TYR A 256 0.77 23.53 11.70
C TYR A 256 0.40 22.08 11.38
N LEU A 257 -0.55 21.53 12.15
CA LEU A 257 -1.26 20.29 11.85
C LEU A 257 -2.68 20.62 11.43
N TYR A 258 -3.41 19.59 10.96
CA TYR A 258 -4.70 19.80 10.34
C TYR A 258 -5.75 18.88 10.94
N LYS A 259 -6.96 19.40 11.06
CA LYS A 259 -8.15 18.63 11.46
C LYS A 259 -9.35 19.04 10.61
N GLY A 260 -10.29 18.12 10.42
CA GLY A 260 -11.58 18.46 9.83
C GLY A 260 -12.59 18.80 10.91
N VAL A 261 -13.24 19.96 10.83
CA VAL A 261 -14.26 20.36 11.83
C VAL A 261 -15.62 19.69 11.63
N GLY A 262 -15.84 19.07 10.46
CA GLY A 262 -17.14 18.52 10.08
C GLY A 262 -17.93 19.51 9.23
N CYS A 263 -18.51 19.02 8.14
CA CYS A 263 -19.42 19.76 7.27
C CYS A 263 -20.37 18.78 6.58
N ASP A 264 -21.37 19.31 5.88
CA ASP A 264 -22.37 18.49 5.19
C ASP A 264 -21.75 17.52 4.17
N ARG A 265 -20.67 17.93 3.50
CA ARG A 265 -19.99 17.07 2.51
C ARG A 265 -19.35 15.83 3.10
N CYS A 266 -18.93 15.88 4.36
CA CYS A 266 -18.37 14.73 5.06
C CYS A 266 -19.32 14.13 6.09
N GLY A 267 -20.60 14.55 6.10
CA GLY A 267 -21.58 14.10 7.08
C GLY A 267 -21.19 14.43 8.52
N GLY A 268 -20.48 15.55 8.74
CA GLY A 268 -20.00 15.96 10.06
C GLY A 268 -18.78 15.20 10.60
N LEU A 269 -18.23 14.23 9.86
CA LEU A 269 -17.13 13.38 10.35
C LEU A 269 -15.76 14.05 10.40
N GLY A 270 -15.55 15.12 9.63
CA GLY A 270 -14.24 15.75 9.44
C GLY A 270 -13.30 14.99 8.49
N TYR A 271 -13.69 13.81 8.00
CA TYR A 271 -12.92 13.00 7.06
C TYR A 271 -13.72 12.70 5.78
N SER A 272 -13.05 12.66 4.64
CA SER A 272 -13.67 12.33 3.34
C SER A 272 -12.69 11.53 2.49
N GLY A 273 -13.01 10.26 2.28
CA GLY A 273 -12.13 9.33 1.56
C GLY A 273 -10.98 8.82 2.43
N ARG A 274 -9.96 8.25 1.79
CA ARG A 274 -8.80 7.64 2.45
C ARG A 274 -7.53 7.95 1.67
N VAL A 275 -6.38 7.73 2.29
CA VAL A 275 -5.07 7.89 1.66
C VAL A 275 -4.19 6.71 2.06
N GLY A 276 -3.51 6.07 1.10
CA GLY A 276 -2.61 4.96 1.43
C GLY A 276 -1.35 5.47 2.11
N ILE A 277 -0.90 4.76 3.14
CA ILE A 277 0.46 4.90 3.70
C ILE A 277 1.25 3.64 3.38
N PHE A 278 2.49 3.81 2.97
CA PHE A 278 3.31 2.75 2.39
C PHE A 278 4.67 2.63 3.06
N GLU A 279 5.14 1.39 3.13
CA GLU A 279 6.51 1.00 3.42
C GLU A 279 6.94 0.06 2.29
N VAL A 280 8.00 0.41 1.56
CA VAL A 280 8.42 -0.33 0.38
C VAL A 280 9.87 -0.78 0.55
N LEU A 281 10.05 -2.09 0.69
CA LEU A 281 11.34 -2.74 0.81
C LEU A 281 11.81 -3.19 -0.57
N ASP A 282 12.94 -2.65 -1.01
CA ASP A 282 13.68 -3.10 -2.20
C ASP A 282 14.54 -4.32 -1.86
N ILE A 283 14.38 -5.41 -2.60
CA ILE A 283 15.15 -6.64 -2.41
C ILE A 283 16.43 -6.56 -3.26
N ASN A 284 17.38 -5.77 -2.76
CA ASN A 284 18.70 -5.63 -3.36
C ASN A 284 19.66 -6.75 -2.90
N GLU A 285 20.86 -6.79 -3.48
CA GLU A 285 21.86 -7.85 -3.21
C GLU A 285 22.17 -8.02 -1.71
N LYS A 286 22.20 -6.92 -0.94
CA LYS A 286 22.45 -6.98 0.51
C LYS A 286 21.28 -7.65 1.24
N ILE A 287 20.04 -7.28 0.92
CA ILE A 287 18.85 -7.91 1.47
C ILE A 287 18.75 -9.38 1.03
N SER A 288 19.07 -9.71 -0.22
CA SER A 288 19.10 -11.10 -0.70
C SER A 288 20.09 -11.97 0.10
N LYS A 289 21.28 -11.45 0.42
CA LYS A 289 22.25 -12.15 1.29
C LYS A 289 21.70 -12.37 2.70
N MET A 290 21.09 -11.34 3.27
CA MET A 290 20.44 -11.40 4.59
C MET A 290 19.30 -12.44 4.64
N ILE A 291 18.50 -12.57 3.57
CA ILE A 291 17.47 -13.59 3.45
C ILE A 291 18.10 -15.00 3.54
N MET A 292 19.20 -15.25 2.84
CA MET A 292 19.89 -16.54 2.88
C MET A 292 20.49 -16.87 4.25
N GLU A 293 20.95 -15.85 4.97
CA GLU A 293 21.50 -15.97 6.34
C GLU A 293 20.42 -16.09 7.42
N SER A 294 19.14 -16.07 7.05
CA SER A 294 17.98 -16.19 7.97
C SER A 294 17.97 -15.15 9.10
N VAL A 295 18.40 -13.93 8.79
CA VAL A 295 18.42 -12.83 9.77
C VAL A 295 17.01 -12.34 10.12
N THR A 296 16.89 -11.59 11.20
CA THR A 296 15.59 -11.12 11.69
C THR A 296 14.98 -10.03 10.81
N SER A 297 13.65 -9.90 10.84
CA SER A 297 12.93 -8.83 10.14
C SER A 297 13.35 -7.42 10.59
N GLN A 298 13.81 -7.26 11.83
CA GLN A 298 14.31 -5.98 12.37
C GLN A 298 15.64 -5.57 11.73
N GLU A 299 16.55 -6.53 11.51
CA GLU A 299 17.82 -6.28 10.84
C GLU A 299 17.59 -5.91 9.36
N ILE A 300 16.68 -6.62 8.69
CA ILE A 300 16.26 -6.31 7.32
C ILE A 300 15.65 -4.91 7.26
N GLU A 301 14.79 -4.54 8.21
CA GLU A 301 14.19 -3.21 8.29
C GLU A 301 15.26 -2.12 8.43
N GLN A 302 16.26 -2.33 9.29
CA GLN A 302 17.34 -1.39 9.50
C GLN A 302 18.15 -1.17 8.22
N VAL A 303 18.49 -2.24 7.51
CA VAL A 303 19.20 -2.14 6.23
C VAL A 303 18.32 -1.49 5.16
N GLY A 304 17.02 -1.77 5.15
CA GLY A 304 16.05 -1.08 4.29
C GLY A 304 16.09 0.44 4.54
N LYS A 305 16.04 0.87 5.81
CA LYS A 305 16.14 2.28 6.20
C LYS A 305 17.44 2.91 5.75
N ASP A 306 18.56 2.21 5.92
CA ASP A 306 19.87 2.68 5.47
C ASP A 306 19.90 2.90 3.95
N ASN A 307 19.17 2.08 3.20
CA ASN A 307 18.99 2.17 1.73
C ASN A 307 17.91 3.18 1.30
N GLY A 308 17.33 3.95 2.24
CA GLY A 308 16.35 4.99 1.93
C GLY A 308 14.89 4.51 1.91
N MET A 309 14.59 3.35 2.48
CA MET A 309 13.23 2.98 2.85
C MET A 309 12.75 3.90 3.99
N ILE A 310 11.53 4.41 3.86
CA ILE A 310 10.81 5.03 4.98
C ILE A 310 9.81 4.03 5.55
N THR A 311 9.63 4.04 6.86
CA THR A 311 8.63 3.18 7.51
C THR A 311 7.22 3.67 7.23
N MET A 312 6.26 2.78 7.47
CA MET A 312 4.84 3.12 7.29
C MET A 312 4.40 4.30 8.19
N ILE A 313 4.92 4.38 9.42
CA ILE A 313 4.62 5.49 10.35
C ILE A 313 5.26 6.78 9.85
N GLN A 314 6.52 6.73 9.37
CA GLN A 314 7.19 7.89 8.79
C GLN A 314 6.42 8.42 7.58
N ASP A 315 5.99 7.54 6.67
CA ASP A 315 5.15 7.91 5.55
C ASP A 315 3.81 8.53 6.01
N GLY A 316 3.17 7.94 7.02
CA GLY A 316 1.98 8.51 7.65
C GLY A 316 2.19 9.91 8.19
N TYR A 317 3.25 10.15 8.96
CA TYR A 317 3.55 11.44 9.57
C TYR A 317 3.92 12.53 8.57
N LEU A 318 4.66 12.19 7.53
CA LEU A 318 4.85 13.09 6.39
C LEU A 318 3.50 13.46 5.76
N LYS A 319 2.54 12.52 5.65
CA LYS A 319 1.18 12.82 5.15
C LYS A 319 0.34 13.64 6.13
N VAL A 320 0.61 13.57 7.44
CA VAL A 320 0.03 14.46 8.46
C VAL A 320 0.51 15.90 8.26
N LEU A 321 1.83 16.11 8.11
CA LEU A 321 2.42 17.43 7.85
C LEU A 321 1.88 18.09 6.58
N GLU A 322 1.47 17.24 5.63
CA GLU A 322 0.88 17.60 4.36
C GLU A 322 -0.63 17.91 4.41
N GLY A 323 -1.28 17.76 5.57
CA GLY A 323 -2.72 17.93 5.78
C GLY A 323 -3.59 16.84 5.17
N LEU A 324 -3.03 15.68 4.82
CA LEU A 324 -3.81 14.60 4.18
C LEU A 324 -4.53 13.73 5.20
N THR A 325 -3.91 13.46 6.35
CA THR A 325 -4.46 12.64 7.43
C THR A 325 -4.09 13.24 8.78
N SER A 326 -4.56 12.66 9.88
CA SER A 326 -4.24 13.08 11.24
C SER A 326 -3.34 12.08 11.96
N ILE A 327 -2.68 12.50 13.04
CA ILE A 327 -1.80 11.61 13.84
C ILE A 327 -2.60 10.45 14.41
N GLU A 328 -3.82 10.72 14.88
CA GLU A 328 -4.72 9.71 15.44
C GLU A 328 -5.03 8.61 14.41
N GLU A 329 -5.24 8.99 13.15
CA GLU A 329 -5.50 8.03 12.09
C GLU A 329 -4.28 7.18 11.75
N VAL A 330 -3.08 7.78 11.70
CA VAL A 330 -1.84 7.04 11.49
C VAL A 330 -1.63 6.04 12.62
N LEU A 331 -1.74 6.48 13.87
CA LEU A 331 -1.57 5.61 15.03
C LEU A 331 -2.62 4.50 15.10
N ARG A 332 -3.87 4.79 14.70
CA ARG A 332 -4.95 3.79 14.66
C ARG A 332 -4.60 2.65 13.71
N VAL A 333 -4.20 2.98 12.48
CA VAL A 333 -3.93 1.95 11.46
C VAL A 333 -2.57 1.27 11.60
N SER A 334 -1.61 1.89 12.32
CA SER A 334 -0.29 1.32 12.58
C SER A 334 -0.23 0.40 13.79
N LYS A 335 -1.25 0.43 14.67
CA LYS A 335 -1.37 -0.50 15.83
C LYS A 335 -2.14 -1.79 15.50
N GLU A 336 -2.84 -1.80 14.36
CA GLU A 336 -3.56 -2.95 13.78
C GLU A 336 -2.60 -3.79 12.92
#